data_AF-A0A535FW93-F1
#
_entry.id   AF-A0A535FW93-F1
#
_cell.length_a   1.000
_cell.length_b   1.000
_cell.length_c   1.000
_cell.angle_alpha   90.00
_cell.angle_beta   90.00
_cell.angle_gamma   90.00
#
_symmetry.space_group_name_H-M   'P 1'
#
loop_
_entity.id
_entity.type
_entity.pdbx_description
1 polymer ?
#
loop_
_entity_poly.entity_id
_entity_poly.type
_entity_poly.pdbx_seq_one_letter_code
_entity_poly.pdbx_strand_id
1 'polypeptide(L)'
;MSLRHAPTPTSMNHERHGGTNTRIAGRWLFVTRLSFVVVSIFTLLLYVIGTPVYFAYLHTLCTDCLDDRLNPDKLQALHALGISITTYAVYMVALNLLFALVYFAVAALIFWRKSDDWIAWLASFSLVAFGASFPSIPAVLAAVHPVWQLPVTLVSEDVLGFPSLIIFFFLFPTGRFVPRWTRWVAVGTAVLFVATSFFPVPFFNFSTRPGLLFLLVQLVVFGSLVFSQVYRYRHVSTPVERQQTKWIVFGVAVGLLGFLLLGVFLPAFLQLFIPLQNLDLLLVVILVTSIMFVLLLIPLSFAIAILRYRLWDVDALINKTLVYGTLTATLALLYIGLVFALQSLLRGLINQDSTIAIVASTLVIAALFQPLRHRLQKVIDRRFYRRKYDATKTLTTFSATLRNEVDLSQLSEQLVAVVHETLQPTHVSLWLRPPEQTTERKTRMLPQIDEE
;
A
#
# COMPACT_ATOMS: atom_id res chain seq x y z
N MET A 1 -3.62 27.68 69.89
CA MET A 1 -4.87 27.55 69.10
C MET A 1 -4.57 28.06 67.70
N SER A 2 -4.21 27.14 66.78
CA SER A 2 -3.76 27.49 65.42
C SER A 2 -4.93 27.46 64.45
N LEU A 3 -5.17 28.54 63.72
CA LEU A 3 -6.05 28.53 62.56
C LEU A 3 -5.19 28.78 61.30
N ARG A 4 -4.90 27.68 60.62
CA ARG A 4 -4.27 27.64 59.30
C ARG A 4 -5.19 28.33 58.30
N HIS A 5 -4.66 29.32 57.59
CA HIS A 5 -5.29 29.82 56.38
C HIS A 5 -5.29 28.72 55.32
N ALA A 6 -6.48 28.37 54.86
CA ALA A 6 -6.71 27.43 53.77
C ALA A 6 -6.22 28.05 52.45
N PRO A 7 -5.51 27.31 51.60
CA PRO A 7 -5.25 27.76 50.24
C PRO A 7 -6.54 27.67 49.42
N THR A 8 -6.91 28.77 48.81
CA THR A 8 -7.94 28.90 47.76
C THR A 8 -7.76 27.83 46.68
N PRO A 9 -8.84 27.18 46.21
CA PRO A 9 -8.74 26.23 45.10
C PRO A 9 -8.40 27.02 43.84
N THR A 10 -7.15 26.90 43.39
CA THR A 10 -6.75 27.20 42.02
C THR A 10 -7.73 26.52 41.08
N SER A 11 -8.51 27.35 40.37
CA SER A 11 -9.33 26.91 39.25
C SER A 11 -8.46 26.03 38.36
N MET A 12 -8.82 24.75 38.26
CA MET A 12 -8.27 23.84 37.27
C MET A 12 -8.48 24.49 35.91
N ASN A 13 -7.41 25.11 35.40
CA ASN A 13 -7.27 25.40 33.99
C ASN A 13 -7.51 24.06 33.29
N HIS A 14 -8.66 23.95 32.64
CA HIS A 14 -8.91 22.91 31.66
C HIS A 14 -7.64 22.74 30.85
N GLU A 15 -7.07 21.54 30.91
CA GLU A 15 -6.06 21.08 29.99
C GLU A 15 -6.54 21.43 28.58
N ARG A 16 -6.02 22.53 28.03
CA ARG A 16 -5.95 22.70 26.59
C ARG A 16 -4.98 21.63 26.15
N HIS A 17 -5.50 20.41 25.97
CA HIS A 17 -4.84 19.41 25.14
C HIS A 17 -4.43 20.14 23.86
N GLY A 18 -3.12 20.16 23.61
CA GLY A 18 -2.48 20.80 22.46
C GLY A 18 -2.89 20.13 21.16
N GLY A 19 -4.18 20.23 20.81
CA GLY A 19 -4.67 19.95 19.49
C GLY A 19 -4.03 20.96 18.56
N THR A 20 -3.19 20.46 17.66
CA THR A 20 -2.75 21.19 16.48
C THR A 20 -3.94 21.93 15.87
N ASN A 21 -3.85 23.26 15.83
CA ASN A 21 -4.94 24.15 15.44
C ASN A 21 -5.15 24.05 13.91
N THR A 22 -5.79 22.98 13.45
CA THR A 22 -6.11 22.73 12.02
C THR A 22 -7.57 23.04 11.69
N ARG A 23 -8.35 23.49 12.69
CA ARG A 23 -9.77 23.83 12.50
C ARG A 23 -9.93 25.10 11.66
N ILE A 24 -10.76 24.99 10.62
CA ILE A 24 -11.19 26.11 9.78
C ILE A 24 -12.51 26.66 10.33
N ALA A 25 -12.63 27.98 10.44
CA ALA A 25 -13.84 28.65 10.89
C ALA A 25 -14.22 29.83 9.98
N GLY A 26 -15.51 30.20 10.01
CA GLY A 26 -16.03 31.39 9.33
C GLY A 26 -16.01 31.29 7.80
N ARG A 27 -15.64 32.38 7.12
CA ARG A 27 -15.66 32.49 5.64
C ARG A 27 -14.78 31.44 4.95
N TRP A 28 -13.66 31.06 5.57
CA TRP A 28 -12.75 30.05 5.01
C TRP A 28 -13.38 28.66 4.95
N LEU A 29 -14.25 28.31 5.89
CA LEU A 29 -14.98 27.03 5.88
C LEU A 29 -15.97 26.97 4.70
N PHE A 30 -16.60 28.11 4.37
CA PHE A 30 -17.48 28.19 3.22
C PHE A 30 -16.70 28.04 1.90
N VAL A 31 -15.56 28.75 1.78
CA VAL A 31 -14.71 28.68 0.58
C VAL A 31 -14.19 27.26 0.34
N THR A 32 -13.71 26.57 1.38
CA THR A 32 -13.19 25.20 1.24
C THR A 32 -14.29 24.21 0.87
N ARG A 33 -15.49 24.36 1.45
CA ARG A 33 -16.64 23.54 1.08
C ARG A 33 -17.07 23.78 -0.37
N LEU A 34 -17.16 25.04 -0.78
CA LEU A 34 -17.51 25.41 -2.14
C LEU A 34 -16.48 24.87 -3.14
N SER A 35 -15.19 25.05 -2.88
CA SER A 35 -14.14 24.57 -3.79
C SER A 35 -14.14 23.06 -3.93
N PHE A 36 -14.34 22.31 -2.84
CA PHE A 36 -14.44 20.85 -2.88
C PHE A 36 -15.64 20.40 -3.71
N VAL A 37 -16.82 21.00 -3.49
CA VAL A 37 -18.04 20.66 -4.22
C VAL A 37 -17.92 21.00 -5.71
N VAL A 38 -17.40 22.19 -6.05
CA VAL A 38 -17.21 22.61 -7.45
C VAL A 38 -16.28 21.65 -8.18
N VAL A 39 -15.12 21.33 -7.60
CA VAL A 39 -14.14 20.42 -8.23
C VAL A 39 -14.70 19.01 -8.34
N SER A 40 -15.43 18.53 -7.34
CA SER A 40 -16.05 17.20 -7.37
C SER A 40 -17.16 17.09 -8.42
N ILE A 41 -18.04 18.09 -8.51
CA ILE A 41 -19.11 18.12 -9.52
C ILE A 41 -18.50 18.22 -10.92
N PHE A 42 -17.55 19.12 -11.11
CA PHE A 42 -16.92 19.33 -12.40
C PHE A 42 -16.20 18.07 -12.91
N THR A 43 -15.46 17.39 -12.03
CA THR A 43 -14.80 16.12 -12.37
C THR A 43 -15.79 15.00 -12.65
N LEU A 44 -16.87 14.87 -11.87
CA LEU A 44 -17.93 13.91 -12.16
C LEU A 44 -18.60 14.17 -13.52
N LEU A 45 -18.83 15.44 -13.89
CA LEU A 45 -19.36 15.80 -15.20
C LEU A 45 -18.43 15.35 -16.33
N LEU A 46 -17.11 15.53 -16.19
CA LEU A 46 -16.14 15.03 -17.17
C LEU A 46 -16.21 13.50 -17.32
N TYR A 47 -16.44 12.75 -16.24
CA TYR A 47 -16.65 11.29 -16.34
C TYR A 47 -17.96 10.94 -17.04
N VAL A 48 -19.06 11.59 -16.67
CA VAL A 48 -20.37 11.32 -17.27
C VAL A 48 -20.34 11.59 -18.78
N ILE A 49 -19.76 12.72 -19.19
CA ILE A 49 -19.63 13.11 -20.60
C ILE A 49 -18.59 12.26 -21.33
N GLY A 50 -17.46 11.97 -20.68
CA GLY A 50 -16.36 11.20 -21.27
C GLY A 50 -16.66 9.72 -21.42
N THR A 51 -17.53 9.13 -20.59
CA THR A 51 -17.85 7.69 -20.62
C THR A 51 -18.36 7.20 -21.98
N PRO A 52 -19.38 7.81 -22.62
CA PRO A 52 -19.82 7.38 -23.94
C PRO A 52 -18.75 7.59 -25.01
N VAL A 53 -17.95 8.66 -24.92
CA VAL A 53 -16.84 8.93 -25.84
C VAL A 53 -15.76 7.86 -25.72
N TYR A 54 -15.40 7.49 -24.49
CA TYR A 54 -14.43 6.43 -24.21
C TYR A 54 -14.96 5.06 -24.65
N PHE A 55 -16.24 4.77 -24.43
CA PHE A 55 -16.87 3.53 -24.92
C PHE A 55 -16.81 3.44 -26.44
N ALA A 56 -17.15 4.52 -27.16
CA ALA A 56 -17.05 4.58 -28.62
C ALA A 56 -15.59 4.46 -29.09
N TYR A 57 -14.65 5.10 -28.38
CA TYR A 57 -13.22 5.03 -28.66
C TYR A 57 -12.70 3.58 -28.62
N LEU A 58 -13.13 2.77 -27.65
CA LEU A 58 -12.74 1.35 -27.56
C LEU A 58 -13.30 0.47 -28.69
N HIS A 59 -14.30 0.94 -29.43
CA HIS A 59 -14.83 0.25 -30.62
C HIS A 59 -14.11 0.66 -31.91
N THR A 60 -13.29 1.71 -31.88
CA THR A 60 -12.55 2.14 -33.07
C THR A 60 -11.30 1.29 -33.25
N LEU A 61 -11.25 0.56 -34.38
CA LEU A 61 -10.05 -0.12 -34.86
C LEU A 61 -9.09 0.92 -35.41
N CYS A 62 -7.80 0.80 -35.09
CA CYS A 62 -6.77 1.53 -35.82
C CYS A 62 -5.82 0.56 -36.50
N THR A 63 -5.59 0.76 -37.80
CA THR A 63 -4.75 -0.10 -38.64
C THR A 63 -3.29 0.39 -38.72
N ASP A 64 -3.02 1.67 -38.42
CA ASP A 64 -1.70 2.32 -38.57
C ASP A 64 -1.25 3.13 -37.35
N CYS A 65 -1.86 2.94 -36.18
CA CYS A 65 -1.52 3.70 -34.97
C CYS A 65 -0.41 3.00 -34.16
N LEU A 66 0.56 3.79 -33.67
CA LEU A 66 1.50 3.42 -32.59
C LEU A 66 0.88 3.56 -31.18
N ASP A 67 -0.41 3.90 -31.11
CA ASP A 67 -1.14 4.19 -29.86
C ASP A 67 -1.82 2.94 -29.26
N ASP A 68 -2.27 3.03 -28.01
CA ASP A 68 -2.93 1.97 -27.23
C ASP A 68 -4.31 1.48 -27.78
N ARG A 69 -4.73 1.91 -28.97
CA ARG A 69 -5.99 1.48 -29.59
C ARG A 69 -5.96 -0.01 -29.96
N LEU A 70 -7.14 -0.57 -30.23
CA LEU A 70 -7.29 -1.96 -30.61
C LEU A 70 -6.73 -2.15 -32.04
N ASN A 71 -5.58 -2.82 -32.15
CA ASN A 71 -4.98 -3.23 -33.43
C ASN A 71 -5.66 -4.52 -33.95
N PRO A 72 -5.63 -4.83 -35.25
CA PRO A 72 -6.22 -6.05 -35.81
C PRO A 72 -5.73 -7.33 -35.12
N ASP A 73 -4.47 -7.38 -34.68
CA ASP A 73 -3.90 -8.53 -33.96
C ASP A 73 -4.58 -8.72 -32.58
N LYS A 74 -4.83 -7.62 -31.85
CA LYS A 74 -5.53 -7.64 -30.55
C LYS A 74 -6.99 -8.06 -30.73
N LEU A 75 -7.63 -7.67 -31.83
CA LEU A 75 -8.98 -8.09 -32.19
C LEU A 75 -9.05 -9.59 -32.47
N GLN A 76 -8.08 -10.13 -33.21
CA GLN A 76 -8.01 -11.55 -33.50
C GLN A 76 -7.79 -12.38 -32.22
N ALA A 77 -6.99 -11.87 -31.27
CA ALA A 77 -6.84 -12.47 -29.95
C ALA A 77 -8.14 -12.47 -29.12
N LEU A 78 -8.91 -11.38 -29.15
CA LEU A 78 -10.25 -11.31 -28.53
C LEU A 78 -11.19 -12.38 -29.09
N HIS A 79 -11.22 -12.52 -30.42
CA HIS A 79 -12.02 -13.52 -31.10
C HIS A 79 -11.58 -14.94 -30.76
N ALA A 80 -10.28 -15.21 -30.66
CA ALA A 80 -9.74 -16.51 -30.24
C ALA A 80 -10.15 -16.90 -28.81
N LEU A 81 -10.33 -15.91 -27.92
CA LEU A 81 -10.82 -16.08 -26.55
C LEU A 81 -12.36 -16.12 -26.45
N GLY A 82 -13.09 -15.91 -27.55
CA GLY A 82 -14.55 -15.81 -27.56
C GLY A 82 -15.10 -14.55 -26.89
N ILE A 83 -14.27 -13.53 -26.68
CA ILE A 83 -14.66 -12.27 -26.03
C ILE A 83 -15.02 -11.25 -27.10
N SER A 84 -16.25 -10.71 -27.05
CA SER A 84 -16.65 -9.64 -27.96
C SER A 84 -15.99 -8.30 -27.61
N ILE A 85 -15.82 -7.44 -28.61
CA ILE A 85 -15.35 -6.05 -28.45
C ILE A 85 -16.23 -5.30 -27.44
N THR A 86 -17.54 -5.53 -27.49
CA THR A 86 -18.50 -4.94 -26.56
C THR A 86 -18.24 -5.37 -25.13
N THR A 87 -17.92 -6.65 -24.89
CA THR A 87 -17.60 -7.16 -23.55
C THR A 87 -16.33 -6.53 -23.00
N TYR A 88 -15.29 -6.43 -23.84
CA TYR A 88 -14.05 -5.74 -23.51
C TYR A 88 -14.27 -4.26 -23.18
N ALA A 89 -15.04 -3.54 -24.01
CA ALA A 89 -15.33 -2.13 -23.81
C ALA A 89 -16.13 -1.88 -22.52
N VAL A 90 -17.18 -2.68 -22.27
CA VAL A 90 -17.95 -2.62 -21.03
C VAL A 90 -17.07 -2.88 -19.81
N TYR A 91 -16.20 -3.89 -19.87
CA TYR A 91 -15.27 -4.21 -18.79
C TYR A 91 -14.33 -3.03 -18.47
N MET A 92 -13.68 -2.45 -19.48
CA MET A 92 -12.74 -1.34 -19.29
C MET A 92 -13.43 -0.08 -18.76
N VAL A 93 -14.64 0.23 -19.27
CA VAL A 93 -15.47 1.33 -18.76
C VAL A 93 -15.85 1.08 -17.30
N ALA A 94 -16.38 -0.09 -16.98
CA ALA A 94 -16.78 -0.44 -15.61
C ALA A 94 -15.62 -0.37 -14.64
N LEU A 95 -14.43 -0.83 -15.05
CA LEU A 95 -13.21 -0.77 -14.25
C LEU A 95 -12.80 0.68 -13.95
N ASN A 96 -12.81 1.56 -14.95
CA ASN A 96 -12.52 2.99 -14.78
C ASN A 96 -13.53 3.68 -13.85
N LEU A 97 -14.82 3.42 -14.05
CA LEU A 97 -15.88 3.99 -13.23
C LEU A 97 -15.81 3.49 -11.78
N LEU A 98 -15.54 2.20 -11.57
CA LEU A 98 -15.37 1.64 -10.23
C LEU A 98 -14.19 2.28 -9.50
N PHE A 99 -13.05 2.45 -10.20
CA PHE A 99 -11.88 3.08 -9.64
C PHE A 99 -12.17 4.51 -9.18
N ALA A 100 -12.71 5.34 -10.07
CA ALA A 100 -13.09 6.70 -9.75
C ALA A 100 -14.11 6.74 -8.59
N LEU A 101 -15.15 5.91 -8.64
CA LEU A 101 -16.19 5.84 -7.62
C LEU A 101 -15.62 5.58 -6.22
N VAL A 102 -14.63 4.68 -6.07
CA VAL A 102 -14.00 4.43 -4.77
C VAL A 102 -13.24 5.66 -4.27
N TYR A 103 -12.49 6.34 -5.14
CA TYR A 103 -11.80 7.57 -4.78
C TYR A 103 -12.78 8.67 -4.35
N PHE A 104 -13.84 8.92 -5.12
CA PHE A 104 -14.90 9.88 -4.79
C PHE A 104 -15.62 9.52 -3.49
N ALA A 105 -15.99 8.25 -3.30
CA ALA A 105 -16.71 7.80 -2.12
C ALA A 105 -15.87 8.00 -0.85
N VAL A 106 -14.58 7.65 -0.90
CA VAL A 106 -13.66 7.84 0.22
C VAL A 106 -13.41 9.33 0.49
N ALA A 107 -13.19 10.13 -0.56
CA ALA A 107 -13.00 11.56 -0.42
C ALA A 107 -14.24 12.25 0.20
N ALA A 108 -15.44 11.90 -0.27
CA ALA A 108 -16.70 12.40 0.24
C ALA A 108 -16.92 11.97 1.71
N LEU A 109 -16.58 10.72 2.06
CA LEU A 109 -16.68 10.22 3.43
C LEU A 109 -15.76 11.00 4.39
N ILE A 110 -14.50 11.24 4.00
CA ILE A 110 -13.54 12.03 4.79
C ILE A 110 -14.06 13.46 4.97
N PHE A 111 -14.51 14.08 3.89
CA PHE A 111 -15.01 15.45 3.90
C PHE A 111 -16.28 15.58 4.75
N TRP A 112 -17.23 14.66 4.62
CA TRP A 112 -18.48 14.70 5.38
C TRP A 112 -18.24 14.58 6.89
N ARG A 113 -17.30 13.73 7.30
CA ARG A 113 -17.01 13.52 8.73
C ARG A 113 -16.11 14.60 9.35
N LYS A 114 -15.22 15.22 8.58
CA LYS A 114 -14.20 16.16 9.10
C LYS A 114 -14.02 17.42 8.24
N SER A 115 -15.10 17.98 7.70
CA SER A 115 -15.05 19.20 6.88
C SER A 115 -14.48 20.43 7.59
N ASP A 116 -14.44 20.42 8.93
CA ASP A 116 -13.90 21.47 9.78
C ASP A 116 -12.37 21.41 9.92
N ASP A 117 -11.72 20.31 9.54
CA ASP A 117 -10.27 20.13 9.56
C ASP A 117 -9.67 20.35 8.17
N TRP A 118 -8.76 21.32 8.04
CA TRP A 118 -8.19 21.66 6.74
C TRP A 118 -7.34 20.53 6.13
N ILE A 119 -6.76 19.66 6.96
CA ILE A 119 -5.97 18.51 6.46
C ILE A 119 -6.90 17.44 5.90
N ALA A 120 -8.06 17.22 6.53
CA ALA A 120 -9.09 16.34 6.01
C ALA A 120 -9.67 16.88 4.70
N TRP A 121 -9.88 18.19 4.60
CA TRP A 121 -10.24 18.84 3.33
C TRP A 121 -9.17 18.62 2.25
N LEU A 122 -7.89 18.86 2.56
CA LEU A 122 -6.81 18.67 1.60
C LEU A 122 -6.72 17.21 1.16
N ALA A 123 -6.84 16.24 2.08
CA ALA A 123 -6.92 14.82 1.75
C ALA A 123 -8.06 14.52 0.77
N SER A 124 -9.28 14.96 1.08
CA SER A 124 -10.44 14.77 0.20
C SER A 124 -10.24 15.42 -1.17
N PHE A 125 -9.70 16.65 -1.21
CA PHE A 125 -9.38 17.35 -2.44
C PHE A 125 -8.35 16.58 -3.26
N SER A 126 -7.25 16.13 -2.66
CA SER A 126 -6.20 15.39 -3.36
C SER A 126 -6.69 14.05 -3.89
N LEU A 127 -7.58 13.36 -3.16
CA LEU A 127 -8.19 12.12 -3.63
C LEU A 127 -9.15 12.35 -4.81
N VAL A 128 -9.96 13.40 -4.78
CA VAL A 128 -10.82 13.76 -5.93
C VAL A 128 -9.96 14.17 -7.12
N ALA A 129 -8.98 15.06 -6.92
CA ALA A 129 -8.12 15.52 -7.98
C ALA A 129 -7.38 14.34 -8.63
N PHE A 130 -6.67 13.54 -7.84
CA PHE A 130 -5.93 12.39 -8.38
C PHE A 130 -6.85 11.31 -8.97
N GLY A 131 -7.87 10.87 -8.24
CA GLY A 131 -8.77 9.80 -8.68
C GLY A 131 -9.71 10.19 -9.82
N ALA A 132 -9.95 11.48 -10.05
CA ALA A 132 -10.66 11.95 -11.24
C ALA A 132 -9.74 12.04 -12.45
N SER A 133 -8.53 12.56 -12.30
CA SER A 133 -7.62 12.68 -13.44
C SER A 133 -7.10 11.34 -13.95
N PHE A 134 -7.10 10.34 -13.08
CA PHE A 134 -6.59 9.01 -13.32
C PHE A 134 -7.75 8.01 -13.07
N PRO A 135 -8.41 7.45 -14.10
CA PRO A 135 -7.81 6.90 -15.32
C PRO A 135 -8.45 7.44 -16.63
N SER A 136 -7.92 6.99 -17.77
CA SER A 136 -8.15 7.31 -19.21
C SER A 136 -9.38 8.07 -19.73
N ILE A 137 -10.54 8.10 -19.04
CA ILE A 137 -11.79 8.66 -19.59
C ILE A 137 -11.68 10.17 -19.92
N PRO A 138 -11.28 11.07 -18.99
CA PRO A 138 -11.17 12.49 -19.31
C PRO A 138 -10.09 12.78 -20.37
N ALA A 139 -9.00 12.01 -20.36
CA ALA A 139 -7.92 12.13 -21.33
C ALA A 139 -8.41 11.82 -22.76
N VAL A 140 -9.18 10.74 -22.94
CA VAL A 140 -9.78 10.40 -24.25
C VAL A 140 -10.79 11.45 -24.68
N LEU A 141 -11.59 12.00 -23.76
CA LEU A 141 -12.52 13.10 -24.06
C LEU A 141 -11.79 14.31 -24.66
N ALA A 142 -10.68 14.73 -24.05
CA ALA A 142 -9.85 15.83 -24.54
C ALA A 142 -9.14 15.52 -25.86
N ALA A 143 -8.75 14.25 -26.08
CA ALA A 143 -8.10 13.81 -27.32
C ALA A 143 -9.07 13.78 -28.51
N VAL A 144 -10.31 13.33 -28.31
CA VAL A 144 -11.33 13.24 -29.35
C VAL A 144 -11.99 14.59 -29.62
N HIS A 145 -12.21 15.39 -28.57
CA HIS A 145 -12.90 16.67 -28.66
C HIS A 145 -12.03 17.81 -28.10
N PRO A 146 -11.33 18.57 -28.97
CA PRO A 146 -10.38 19.60 -28.54
C PRO A 146 -10.96 20.69 -27.62
N VAL A 147 -12.27 20.95 -27.69
CA VAL A 147 -12.97 21.91 -26.80
C VAL A 147 -12.81 21.52 -25.32
N TRP A 148 -12.67 20.23 -25.02
CA TRP A 148 -12.48 19.72 -23.66
C TRP A 148 -11.02 19.67 -23.22
N GLN A 149 -10.05 20.08 -24.05
CA GLN A 149 -8.64 20.07 -23.69
C GLN A 149 -8.34 20.93 -22.47
N LEU A 150 -8.65 22.24 -22.50
CA LEU A 150 -8.40 23.12 -21.36
C LEU A 150 -9.15 22.71 -20.08
N PRO A 151 -10.46 22.38 -20.13
CA PRO A 151 -11.17 21.92 -18.94
C PRO A 151 -10.59 20.63 -18.33
N VAL A 152 -10.15 19.67 -19.16
CA VAL A 152 -9.52 18.42 -18.70
C VAL A 152 -8.10 18.68 -18.18
N THR A 153 -7.29 19.50 -18.85
CA THR A 153 -5.92 19.81 -18.38
C THR A 153 -5.92 20.56 -17.06
N LEU A 154 -6.89 21.44 -16.82
CA LEU A 154 -7.03 22.15 -15.54
C LEU A 154 -7.28 21.21 -14.36
N VAL A 155 -7.88 20.04 -14.59
CA VAL A 155 -8.11 19.03 -13.55
C VAL A 155 -7.38 17.74 -13.89
N SER A 156 -6.23 17.84 -14.55
CA SER A 156 -5.37 16.71 -14.82
C SER A 156 -4.54 16.34 -13.59
N GLU A 157 -3.92 15.16 -13.67
CA GLU A 157 -3.08 14.63 -12.62
C GLU A 157 -1.85 15.51 -12.44
N ASP A 158 -1.33 16.08 -13.51
CA ASP A 158 -0.19 16.99 -13.45
C ASP A 158 -0.56 18.34 -12.82
N VAL A 159 -1.75 18.90 -13.10
CA VAL A 159 -2.11 20.25 -12.62
C VAL A 159 -2.67 20.24 -11.20
N LEU A 160 -3.59 19.33 -10.88
CA LEU A 160 -4.22 19.26 -9.56
C LEU A 160 -3.87 17.99 -8.79
N GLY A 161 -3.75 16.83 -9.44
CA GLY A 161 -3.56 15.54 -8.77
C GLY A 161 -2.25 15.42 -7.98
N PHE A 162 -1.12 15.26 -8.67
CA PHE A 162 0.21 15.16 -8.09
C PHE A 162 0.58 16.35 -7.22
N PRO A 163 0.39 17.63 -7.63
CA PRO A 163 0.71 18.75 -6.77
C PRO A 163 -0.04 18.72 -5.44
N SER A 164 -1.35 18.45 -5.46
CA SER A 164 -2.14 18.39 -4.22
C SER A 164 -1.76 17.20 -3.35
N LEU A 165 -1.42 16.04 -3.91
CA LEU A 165 -0.91 14.90 -3.16
C LEU A 165 0.45 15.19 -2.53
N ILE A 166 1.40 15.76 -3.28
CA ILE A 166 2.73 16.14 -2.79
C ILE A 166 2.62 17.13 -1.63
N ILE A 167 1.80 18.18 -1.81
CA ILE A 167 1.50 19.18 -0.78
C ILE A 167 0.89 18.51 0.46
N PHE A 168 -0.07 17.59 0.26
CA PHE A 168 -0.67 16.81 1.34
C PHE A 168 0.39 16.04 2.13
N PHE A 169 1.30 15.32 1.46
CA PHE A 169 2.36 14.58 2.14
C PHE A 169 3.25 15.50 2.98
N PHE A 170 3.70 16.63 2.43
CA PHE A 170 4.56 17.54 3.17
C PHE A 170 3.89 18.16 4.42
N LEU A 171 2.56 18.27 4.42
CA LEU A 171 1.79 18.89 5.50
C LEU A 171 1.28 17.86 6.50
N PHE A 172 0.86 16.68 6.05
CA PHE A 172 0.29 15.62 6.87
C PHE A 172 1.30 15.06 7.88
N PRO A 173 0.94 14.84 9.17
CA PRO A 173 -0.40 14.94 9.77
C PRO A 173 -0.70 16.26 10.49
N THR A 174 0.27 17.14 10.69
CA THR A 174 0.09 18.34 11.55
C THR A 174 -0.30 19.61 10.81
N GLY A 175 -0.21 19.61 9.49
CA GLY A 175 -0.54 20.79 8.67
C GLY A 175 0.58 21.83 8.63
N ARG A 176 1.82 21.45 8.90
CA ARG A 176 2.96 22.36 8.88
C ARG A 176 4.08 21.75 8.06
N PHE A 177 4.72 22.58 7.23
CA PHE A 177 5.92 22.18 6.49
C PHE A 177 7.06 21.97 7.47
N VAL A 178 7.45 20.70 7.63
CA VAL A 178 8.57 20.30 8.48
C VAL A 178 9.43 19.29 7.71
N PRO A 179 10.70 19.61 7.43
CA PRO A 179 11.38 20.90 7.65
C PRO A 179 10.81 22.04 6.79
N ARG A 180 11.07 23.32 7.14
CA ARG A 180 10.47 24.49 6.45
C ARG A 180 10.84 24.61 4.97
N TRP A 181 12.00 24.09 4.55
CA TRP A 181 12.45 24.15 3.16
C TRP A 181 11.57 23.32 2.21
N THR A 182 10.83 22.34 2.73
CA THR A 182 9.95 21.50 1.90
C THR A 182 8.81 22.30 1.26
N ARG A 183 8.47 23.48 1.81
CA ARG A 183 7.53 24.41 1.17
C ARG A 183 8.01 24.84 -0.21
N TRP A 184 9.30 25.15 -0.36
CA TRP A 184 9.87 25.59 -1.63
C TRP A 184 9.94 24.45 -2.63
N VAL A 185 10.20 23.23 -2.16
CA VAL A 185 10.08 22.04 -3.02
C VAL A 185 8.66 21.87 -3.50
N ALA A 186 7.67 21.92 -2.60
CA ALA A 186 6.26 21.76 -2.97
C ALA A 186 5.81 22.79 -4.02
N VAL A 187 6.21 24.06 -3.85
CA VAL A 187 5.94 25.13 -4.81
C VAL A 187 6.68 24.89 -6.12
N GLY A 188 7.98 24.58 -6.07
CA GLY A 188 8.78 24.31 -7.26
C GLY A 188 8.26 23.13 -8.06
N THR A 189 7.82 22.06 -7.39
CA THR A 189 7.20 20.90 -8.05
C THR A 189 5.85 21.26 -8.66
N ALA A 190 5.00 21.98 -7.94
CA ALA A 190 3.69 22.39 -8.48
C ALA A 190 3.86 23.26 -9.73
N VAL A 191 4.78 24.23 -9.69
CA VAL A 191 5.10 25.07 -10.86
C VAL A 191 5.65 24.23 -12.01
N LEU A 192 6.52 23.27 -11.72
CA LEU A 192 7.09 22.39 -12.74
C LEU A 192 6.02 21.53 -13.42
N PHE A 193 5.18 20.82 -12.66
CA PHE A 193 4.10 20.02 -13.24
C PHE A 193 3.12 20.86 -14.05
N VAL A 194 2.70 22.02 -13.55
CA VAL A 194 1.81 22.94 -14.28
C VAL A 194 2.50 23.44 -15.56
N ALA A 195 3.76 23.86 -15.48
CA ALA A 195 4.51 24.33 -16.65
C ALA A 195 4.59 23.24 -17.73
N THR A 196 4.74 21.96 -17.33
CA THR A 196 4.85 20.85 -18.27
C THR A 196 3.54 20.54 -18.98
N SER A 197 2.40 20.77 -18.33
CA SER A 197 1.08 20.57 -18.93
C SER A 197 0.71 21.66 -19.93
N PHE A 198 1.13 22.92 -19.70
CA PHE A 198 0.77 24.06 -20.57
C PHE A 198 1.83 24.43 -21.60
N PHE A 199 3.10 24.11 -21.33
CA PHE A 199 4.23 24.41 -22.21
C PHE A 199 4.94 23.11 -22.60
N PRO A 200 4.42 22.35 -23.58
CA PRO A 200 5.00 21.09 -24.04
C PRO A 200 6.26 21.30 -24.91
N VAL A 201 7.17 22.17 -24.48
CA VAL A 201 8.48 22.34 -25.11
C VAL A 201 9.40 21.17 -24.71
N PRO A 202 10.35 20.73 -25.58
CA PRO A 202 11.19 19.55 -25.32
C PRO A 202 11.95 19.56 -23.99
N PHE A 203 12.21 20.74 -23.42
CA PHE A 203 12.85 20.90 -22.12
C PHE A 203 11.93 20.53 -20.94
N PHE A 204 10.62 20.76 -21.07
CA PHE A 204 9.60 20.44 -20.07
C PHE A 204 8.79 19.18 -20.45
N ASN A 205 8.91 18.68 -21.67
CA ASN A 205 8.16 17.52 -22.15
C ASN A 205 8.83 16.20 -21.73
N PHE A 206 8.62 15.83 -20.47
CA PHE A 206 9.23 14.66 -19.82
C PHE A 206 8.81 13.29 -20.38
N SER A 207 7.74 13.25 -21.18
CA SER A 207 7.18 12.00 -21.71
C SER A 207 7.90 11.50 -22.97
N THR A 208 8.58 12.38 -23.72
CA THR A 208 9.18 12.03 -25.03
C THR A 208 10.63 11.58 -24.97
N ARG A 209 11.39 11.95 -23.91
CA ARG A 209 12.70 11.36 -23.55
C ARG A 209 12.95 11.50 -22.03
N PRO A 210 13.11 10.40 -21.27
CA PRO A 210 13.59 10.50 -19.89
C PRO A 210 15.07 10.94 -19.90
N GLY A 211 15.30 12.25 -19.87
CA GLY A 211 16.64 12.80 -19.69
C GLY A 211 17.13 12.58 -18.26
N LEU A 212 18.45 12.55 -18.05
CA LEU A 212 19.07 12.50 -16.72
C LEU A 212 18.48 13.56 -15.76
N LEU A 213 18.18 14.76 -16.29
CA LEU A 213 17.54 15.83 -15.51
C LEU A 213 16.16 15.44 -14.97
N PHE A 214 15.32 14.74 -15.75
CA PHE A 214 14.01 14.28 -15.30
C PHE A 214 14.14 13.28 -14.15
N LEU A 215 15.04 12.29 -14.30
CA LEU A 215 15.32 11.32 -13.24
C LEU A 215 15.83 12.01 -11.97
N LEU A 216 16.74 12.98 -12.11
CA LEU A 216 17.25 13.75 -10.98
C LEU A 216 16.15 14.55 -10.28
N VAL A 217 15.27 15.23 -11.03
CA VAL A 217 14.12 15.96 -10.46
C VAL A 217 13.23 14.99 -9.68
N GLN A 218 12.84 13.86 -10.27
CA GLN A 218 12.00 12.89 -9.59
C GLN A 218 12.66 12.33 -8.33
N LEU A 219 13.97 12.01 -8.38
CA LEU A 219 14.72 11.56 -7.21
C LEU A 219 14.77 12.62 -6.11
N VAL A 220 14.92 13.90 -6.46
CA VAL A 220 14.88 15.01 -5.50
C VAL A 220 13.49 15.14 -4.87
N VAL A 221 12.43 15.07 -5.67
CA VAL A 221 11.05 15.17 -5.17
C VAL A 221 10.70 14.01 -4.26
N PHE A 222 10.81 12.77 -4.74
CA PHE A 222 10.52 11.58 -3.94
C PHE A 222 11.47 11.45 -2.74
N GLY A 223 12.76 11.75 -2.93
CA GLY A 223 13.75 11.77 -1.85
C GLY A 223 13.40 12.79 -0.76
N SER A 224 12.95 13.99 -1.14
CA SER A 224 12.52 15.02 -0.19
C SER A 224 11.24 14.64 0.55
N LEU A 225 10.28 13.96 -0.11
CA LEU A 225 9.08 13.42 0.51
C LEU A 225 9.43 12.39 1.58
N VAL A 226 10.25 11.39 1.21
CA VAL A 226 10.71 10.35 2.13
C VAL A 226 11.49 10.97 3.29
N PHE A 227 12.43 11.86 3.00
CA PHE A 227 13.22 12.55 4.03
C PHE A 227 12.33 13.34 4.99
N SER A 228 11.36 14.09 4.47
CA SER A 228 10.43 14.88 5.30
C SER A 228 9.62 13.98 6.24
N GLN A 229 9.07 12.87 5.73
CA GLN A 229 8.31 11.92 6.57
C GLN A 229 9.19 11.29 7.64
N VAL A 230 10.40 10.83 7.28
CA VAL A 230 11.34 10.19 8.21
C VAL A 230 11.82 11.18 9.27
N TYR A 231 12.17 12.39 8.87
CA TYR A 231 12.63 13.44 9.79
C TYR A 231 11.55 13.76 10.83
N ARG A 232 10.31 13.98 10.39
CA ARG A 232 9.16 14.26 11.28
C ARG A 232 8.87 13.09 12.21
N TYR A 233 8.82 11.88 11.66
CA TYR A 233 8.55 10.67 12.44
C TYR A 233 9.54 10.51 13.60
N ARG A 234 10.81 10.82 13.37
CA ARG A 234 11.86 10.69 14.40
C ARG A 234 11.88 11.84 15.41
N HIS A 235 11.73 13.08 14.96
CA HIS A 235 12.06 14.25 15.79
C HIS A 235 10.85 15.06 16.27
N VAL A 236 9.69 14.97 15.60
CA VAL A 236 8.59 15.92 15.82
C VAL A 236 7.27 15.25 16.15
N SER A 237 6.98 14.09 15.55
CA SER A 237 5.63 13.50 15.60
C SER A 237 5.28 12.90 16.96
N THR A 238 4.06 13.17 17.42
CA THR A 238 3.44 12.53 18.60
C THR A 238 3.11 11.05 18.32
N PRO A 239 2.85 10.21 19.35
CA PRO A 239 2.54 8.79 19.13
C PRO A 239 1.33 8.55 18.21
N VAL A 240 0.30 9.41 18.30
CA VAL A 240 -0.89 9.33 17.44
C VAL A 240 -0.54 9.71 16.00
N GLU A 241 0.19 10.81 15.80
CA GLU A 241 0.64 11.27 14.48
C GLU A 241 1.53 10.23 13.78
N ARG A 242 2.42 9.56 14.52
CA ARG A 242 3.25 8.47 13.99
C ARG A 242 2.40 7.33 13.44
N GLN A 243 1.33 6.95 14.13
CA GLN A 243 0.44 5.89 13.64
C GLN A 243 -0.36 6.32 12.41
N GLN A 244 -0.78 7.58 12.34
CA GLN A 244 -1.43 8.13 11.16
C GLN A 244 -0.49 8.15 9.95
N THR A 245 0.76 8.61 10.13
CA THR A 245 1.79 8.60 9.07
C THR A 245 2.09 7.18 8.60
N LYS A 246 2.15 6.19 9.51
CA LYS A 246 2.38 4.78 9.12
C LYS A 246 1.35 4.26 8.14
N TRP A 247 0.06 4.50 8.35
CA TRP A 247 -0.98 4.03 7.42
C TRP A 247 -0.86 4.66 6.04
N ILE A 248 -0.71 5.98 5.98
CA ILE A 248 -0.61 6.68 4.70
C ILE A 248 0.66 6.27 3.96
N VAL A 249 1.81 6.28 4.64
CA VAL A 249 3.08 5.86 4.05
C VAL A 249 3.01 4.41 3.61
N PHE A 250 2.38 3.52 4.38
CA PHE A 250 2.19 2.12 3.99
C PHE A 250 1.33 2.00 2.74
N GLY A 251 0.12 2.58 2.72
CA GLY A 251 -0.79 2.49 1.57
C GLY A 251 -0.19 3.07 0.30
N VAL A 252 0.51 4.19 0.40
CA VAL A 252 1.14 4.84 -0.76
C VAL A 252 2.42 4.14 -1.18
N ALA A 253 3.24 3.64 -0.26
CA ALA A 253 4.41 2.84 -0.62
C ALA A 253 3.99 1.55 -1.34
N VAL A 254 2.96 0.86 -0.84
CA VAL A 254 2.43 -0.35 -1.50
C VAL A 254 1.81 -0.01 -2.86
N GLY A 255 1.02 1.07 -2.93
CA GLY A 255 0.43 1.56 -4.18
C GLY A 255 1.48 1.89 -5.24
N LEU A 256 2.48 2.70 -4.89
CA LEU A 256 3.56 3.11 -5.78
C LEU A 256 4.47 1.94 -6.15
N LEU A 257 4.83 1.08 -5.20
CA LEU A 257 5.65 -0.10 -5.49
C LEU A 257 4.91 -1.06 -6.42
N GLY A 258 3.62 -1.29 -6.18
CA GLY A 258 2.80 -2.11 -7.07
C GLY A 258 2.67 -1.51 -8.46
N PHE A 259 2.45 -0.19 -8.57
CA PHE A 259 2.46 0.51 -9.86
C PHE A 259 3.81 0.37 -10.58
N LEU A 260 4.94 0.55 -9.89
CA LEU A 260 6.25 0.40 -10.51
C LEU A 260 6.51 -1.05 -10.94
N LEU A 261 6.22 -2.02 -10.07
CA LEU A 261 6.44 -3.43 -10.35
C LEU A 261 5.56 -3.93 -11.50
N LEU A 262 4.27 -3.60 -11.48
CA LEU A 262 3.31 -4.07 -12.47
C LEU A 262 3.33 -3.19 -13.74
N GLY A 263 3.35 -1.86 -13.61
CA GLY A 263 3.28 -0.95 -14.76
C GLY A 263 4.60 -0.74 -15.50
N VAL A 264 5.74 -0.92 -14.83
CA VAL A 264 7.05 -0.61 -15.42
C VAL A 264 7.94 -1.84 -15.49
N PHE A 265 8.29 -2.44 -14.35
CA PHE A 265 9.28 -3.51 -14.30
C PHE A 265 8.80 -4.79 -14.97
N LEU A 266 7.56 -5.21 -14.73
CA LEU A 266 7.03 -6.46 -15.29
C LEU A 266 6.91 -6.38 -16.83
N PRO A 267 6.31 -5.34 -17.44
CA PRO A 267 6.35 -5.15 -18.89
C PRO A 267 7.77 -5.11 -19.42
N ALA A 268 8.66 -4.27 -18.87
CA ALA A 268 10.05 -4.19 -19.32
C ALA A 268 10.79 -5.54 -19.20
N PHE A 269 10.48 -6.32 -18.18
CA PHE A 269 11.00 -7.67 -18.02
C PHE A 269 10.48 -8.61 -19.10
N LEU A 270 9.16 -8.64 -19.34
CA LEU A 270 8.55 -9.49 -20.36
C LEU A 270 9.05 -9.14 -21.77
N GLN A 271 9.33 -7.87 -22.04
CA GLN A 271 9.91 -7.39 -23.30
C GLN A 271 11.23 -8.04 -23.68
N LEU A 272 12.01 -8.50 -22.70
CA LEU A 272 13.28 -9.18 -22.95
C LEU A 272 13.11 -10.60 -23.53
N PHE A 273 11.90 -11.15 -23.44
CA PHE A 273 11.55 -12.51 -23.86
C PHE A 273 10.53 -12.51 -25.00
N ILE A 274 9.60 -11.55 -25.00
CA ILE A 274 8.48 -11.43 -25.93
C ILE A 274 8.46 -9.97 -26.40
N PRO A 275 8.59 -9.68 -27.72
CA PRO A 275 8.44 -8.32 -28.23
C PRO A 275 7.10 -7.72 -27.78
N LEU A 276 7.07 -6.44 -27.34
CA LEU A 276 5.87 -5.74 -26.83
C LEU A 276 4.62 -5.95 -27.69
N GLN A 277 4.82 -5.88 -29.00
CA GLN A 277 3.83 -6.05 -30.06
C GLN A 277 3.10 -7.41 -30.02
N ASN A 278 3.67 -8.40 -29.34
CA ASN A 278 3.12 -9.75 -29.17
C ASN A 278 2.60 -10.02 -27.74
N LEU A 279 2.55 -9.01 -26.85
CA LEU A 279 1.94 -9.19 -25.54
C LEU A 279 0.43 -9.41 -25.70
N ASP A 280 -0.04 -10.57 -25.26
CA ASP A 280 -1.45 -10.97 -25.30
C ASP A 280 -2.33 -9.90 -24.64
N LEU A 281 -3.43 -9.52 -25.30
CA LEU A 281 -4.37 -8.53 -24.79
C LEU A 281 -4.87 -8.92 -23.39
N LEU A 282 -5.05 -10.21 -23.13
CA LEU A 282 -5.47 -10.71 -21.83
C LEU A 282 -4.47 -10.35 -20.73
N LEU A 283 -3.17 -10.41 -21.01
CA LEU A 283 -2.12 -10.00 -20.07
C LEU A 283 -2.21 -8.49 -19.79
N VAL A 284 -2.40 -7.67 -20.83
CA VAL A 284 -2.56 -6.21 -20.68
C VAL A 284 -3.76 -5.88 -19.79
N VAL A 285 -4.90 -6.55 -20.03
CA VAL A 285 -6.11 -6.38 -19.21
C VAL A 285 -5.85 -6.77 -17.76
N ILE A 286 -5.24 -7.94 -17.51
CA ILE A 286 -4.88 -8.38 -16.15
C ILE A 286 -3.97 -7.35 -15.47
N LEU A 287 -3.00 -6.80 -16.21
CA LEU A 287 -2.03 -5.86 -15.67
C LEU A 287 -2.68 -4.54 -15.28
N VAL A 288 -3.45 -3.94 -16.18
CA VAL A 288 -4.19 -2.69 -15.94
C VAL A 288 -5.12 -2.87 -14.74
N THR A 289 -5.89 -3.96 -14.72
CA THR A 289 -6.78 -4.29 -13.60
C THR A 289 -6.00 -4.40 -12.29
N SER A 290 -4.89 -5.13 -12.28
CA SER A 290 -4.06 -5.31 -11.08
C SER A 290 -3.48 -3.98 -10.58
N ILE A 291 -3.02 -3.11 -11.48
CA ILE A 291 -2.52 -1.77 -11.15
C ILE A 291 -3.63 -0.95 -10.48
N MET A 292 -4.83 -0.93 -11.06
CA MET A 292 -5.95 -0.16 -10.53
C MET A 292 -6.35 -0.64 -9.14
N PHE A 293 -6.45 -1.95 -8.91
CA PHE A 293 -6.74 -2.49 -7.59
C PHE A 293 -5.67 -2.15 -6.55
N VAL A 294 -4.39 -2.20 -6.91
CA VAL A 294 -3.30 -1.83 -5.99
C VAL A 294 -3.35 -0.34 -5.66
N LEU A 295 -3.69 0.53 -6.62
CA LEU A 295 -3.83 1.97 -6.40
C LEU A 295 -5.05 2.34 -5.53
N LEU A 296 -6.06 1.47 -5.39
CA LEU A 296 -7.15 1.68 -4.42
C LEU A 296 -6.69 1.62 -2.96
N LEU A 297 -5.49 1.09 -2.67
CA LEU A 297 -4.93 1.12 -1.33
C LEU A 297 -4.63 2.55 -0.85
N ILE A 298 -4.40 3.49 -1.76
CA ILE A 298 -4.11 4.89 -1.45
C ILE A 298 -5.30 5.56 -0.75
N PRO A 299 -6.51 5.66 -1.35
CA PRO A 299 -7.67 6.29 -0.68
C PRO A 299 -8.04 5.55 0.60
N LEU A 300 -8.01 4.22 0.60
CA LEU A 300 -8.31 3.43 1.79
C LEU A 300 -7.36 3.76 2.95
N SER A 301 -6.07 3.96 2.67
CA SER A 301 -5.11 4.37 3.70
C SER A 301 -5.37 5.76 4.26
N PHE A 302 -5.83 6.70 3.42
CA PHE A 302 -6.23 8.05 3.85
C PHE A 302 -7.46 7.97 4.75
N ALA A 303 -8.49 7.20 4.37
CA ALA A 303 -9.67 6.97 5.19
C ALA A 303 -9.29 6.40 6.56
N ILE A 304 -8.47 5.35 6.60
CA ILE A 304 -8.06 4.72 7.85
C ILE A 304 -7.27 5.69 8.72
N ALA A 305 -6.30 6.43 8.15
CA ALA A 305 -5.44 7.36 8.88
C ALA A 305 -6.20 8.58 9.45
N ILE A 306 -7.21 9.09 8.74
CA ILE A 306 -7.92 10.32 9.10
C ILE A 306 -9.15 10.04 9.96
N LEU A 307 -9.90 8.98 9.65
CA LEU A 307 -11.19 8.68 10.28
C LEU A 307 -11.06 7.82 11.54
N ARG A 308 -10.05 6.95 11.64
CA ARG A 308 -9.94 5.99 12.75
C ARG A 308 -8.89 6.44 13.75
N TYR A 309 -9.34 7.03 14.87
CA TYR A 309 -8.47 7.34 16.01
C TYR A 309 -8.14 6.04 16.78
N ARG A 310 -6.86 5.80 17.11
CA ARG A 310 -6.30 4.68 17.93
C ARG A 310 -6.10 3.32 17.23
N LEU A 311 -5.40 3.28 16.10
CA LEU A 311 -4.93 2.01 15.53
C LEU A 311 -3.66 1.52 16.23
N TRP A 312 -3.79 0.53 17.12
CA TRP A 312 -2.64 -0.14 17.77
C TRP A 312 -2.16 -1.39 17.01
N ASP A 313 -2.97 -1.95 16.10
CA ASP A 313 -2.64 -3.19 15.36
C ASP A 313 -1.79 -2.99 14.09
N VAL A 314 -1.43 -1.75 13.77
CA VAL A 314 -0.69 -1.40 12.54
C VAL A 314 0.69 -2.01 12.54
N ASP A 315 1.35 -1.99 13.69
CA ASP A 315 2.71 -2.49 13.82
C ASP A 315 2.75 -3.99 13.52
N ALA A 316 1.73 -4.75 13.91
CA ALA A 316 1.61 -6.17 13.57
C ALA A 316 1.35 -6.39 12.07
N LEU A 317 0.49 -5.59 11.44
CA LEU A 317 0.23 -5.69 10.01
C LEU A 317 1.46 -5.33 9.19
N ILE A 318 2.10 -4.18 9.48
CA ILE A 318 3.32 -3.72 8.80
C ILE A 318 4.43 -4.76 8.94
N ASN A 319 4.69 -5.25 10.16
CA ASN A 319 5.73 -6.26 10.38
C ASN A 319 5.42 -7.55 9.61
N LYS A 320 4.17 -8.02 9.59
CA LYS A 320 3.78 -9.17 8.77
C LYS A 320 4.01 -8.87 7.29
N THR A 321 3.51 -7.75 6.76
CA THR A 321 3.68 -7.40 5.34
C THR A 321 5.13 -7.13 4.95
N LEU A 322 5.98 -6.63 5.85
CA LEU A 322 7.41 -6.49 5.63
C LEU A 322 8.08 -7.86 5.59
N VAL A 323 7.79 -8.75 6.54
CA VAL A 323 8.37 -10.09 6.57
C VAL A 323 7.93 -10.89 5.35
N TYR A 324 6.63 -10.99 5.09
CA TYR A 324 6.10 -11.70 3.92
C TYR A 324 6.49 -10.98 2.62
N GLY A 325 6.46 -9.65 2.58
CA GLY A 325 6.83 -8.87 1.40
C GLY A 325 8.30 -9.00 1.04
N THR A 326 9.21 -8.90 2.00
CA THR A 326 10.65 -9.12 1.78
C THR A 326 10.94 -10.56 1.38
N LEU A 327 10.27 -11.54 1.99
CA LEU A 327 10.34 -12.95 1.60
C LEU A 327 9.93 -13.14 0.14
N THR A 328 8.77 -12.61 -0.24
CA THR A 328 8.23 -12.70 -1.60
C THR A 328 9.09 -11.95 -2.60
N ALA A 329 9.57 -10.75 -2.27
CA ALA A 329 10.46 -9.97 -3.14
C ALA A 329 11.81 -10.66 -3.33
N THR A 330 12.39 -11.21 -2.27
CA THR A 330 13.65 -11.98 -2.35
C THR A 330 13.46 -13.22 -3.21
N LEU A 331 12.35 -13.95 -3.02
CA LEU A 331 12.01 -15.11 -3.85
C LEU A 331 11.82 -14.72 -5.31
N ALA A 332 11.15 -13.60 -5.59
CA ALA A 332 10.95 -13.07 -6.94
C ALA A 332 12.27 -12.63 -7.59
N LEU A 333 13.14 -11.92 -6.86
CA LEU A 333 14.45 -11.51 -7.37
C LEU A 333 15.35 -12.71 -7.68
N LEU A 334 15.37 -13.71 -6.78
CA LEU A 334 16.12 -14.94 -7.02
C LEU A 334 15.54 -15.73 -8.18
N TYR A 335 14.20 -15.80 -8.31
CA TYR A 335 13.53 -16.36 -9.48
C TYR A 335 14.01 -15.67 -10.76
N ILE A 336 13.98 -14.34 -10.79
CA ILE A 336 14.30 -13.54 -11.97
C ILE A 336 15.78 -13.75 -12.34
N GLY A 337 16.69 -13.57 -11.37
CA GLY A 337 18.13 -13.72 -11.59
C GLY A 337 18.52 -15.12 -12.05
N LEU A 338 17.85 -16.14 -11.54
CA LEU A 338 18.06 -17.52 -11.94
C LEU A 338 17.64 -17.79 -13.39
N VAL A 339 16.46 -17.30 -13.79
CA VAL A 339 16.00 -17.42 -15.19
C VAL A 339 17.00 -16.72 -16.12
N PHE A 340 17.49 -15.54 -15.76
CA PHE A 340 18.53 -14.84 -16.52
C PHE A 340 19.85 -15.62 -16.61
N ALA A 341 20.33 -16.19 -15.51
CA ALA A 341 21.56 -16.96 -15.50
C ALA A 341 21.46 -18.19 -16.42
N LEU A 342 20.38 -18.96 -16.32
CA LEU A 342 20.13 -20.11 -17.20
C LEU A 342 20.04 -19.68 -18.67
N GLN A 343 19.30 -18.60 -18.94
CA GLN A 343 19.12 -18.12 -20.31
C GLN A 343 20.42 -17.59 -20.92
N SER A 344 21.23 -16.84 -20.18
CA SER A 344 22.52 -16.34 -20.65
C SER A 344 23.50 -17.48 -20.94
N LEU A 345 23.49 -18.52 -20.10
CA LEU A 345 24.29 -19.72 -20.31
C LEU A 345 23.87 -20.44 -21.59
N LEU A 346 22.56 -20.64 -21.78
CA LEU A 346 21.99 -21.33 -22.95
C LEU A 346 22.16 -20.54 -24.25
N ARG A 347 22.08 -19.20 -24.21
CA ARG A 347 22.35 -18.32 -25.37
C ARG A 347 23.82 -18.37 -25.81
N GLY A 348 24.76 -18.57 -24.88
CA GLY A 348 26.18 -18.76 -25.20
C GLY A 348 26.51 -20.13 -25.78
N LEU A 349 25.62 -21.12 -25.61
CA LEU A 349 25.83 -22.51 -26.01
C LEU A 349 25.09 -22.89 -27.31
N ILE A 350 24.07 -22.12 -27.73
CA ILE A 350 23.16 -22.51 -28.82
C ILE A 350 23.03 -21.36 -29.85
N ASN A 351 23.35 -21.65 -31.12
CA ASN A 351 23.22 -20.69 -32.24
C ASN A 351 21.74 -20.35 -32.53
N GLN A 352 21.47 -19.06 -32.78
CA GLN A 352 20.13 -18.46 -32.74
C GLN A 352 19.30 -18.59 -34.02
N ASP A 353 19.80 -19.22 -35.07
CA ASP A 353 19.12 -19.25 -36.38
C ASP A 353 18.04 -20.36 -36.50
N SER A 354 17.91 -21.22 -35.49
CA SER A 354 16.93 -22.31 -35.50
C SER A 354 15.79 -22.06 -34.52
N THR A 355 14.57 -21.97 -35.02
CA THR A 355 13.33 -21.93 -34.21
C THR A 355 13.26 -23.07 -33.19
N ILE A 356 13.86 -24.23 -33.51
CA ILE A 356 13.92 -25.41 -32.64
C ILE A 356 14.82 -25.14 -31.43
N ALA A 357 15.91 -24.39 -31.59
CA ALA A 357 16.79 -24.01 -30.49
C ALA A 357 16.10 -23.09 -29.47
N ILE A 358 15.25 -22.18 -29.94
CA ILE A 358 14.46 -21.28 -29.09
C ILE A 358 13.42 -22.08 -28.30
N VAL A 359 12.70 -22.99 -28.96
CA VAL A 359 11.70 -23.85 -28.31
C VAL A 359 12.36 -24.81 -27.30
N ALA A 360 13.48 -25.44 -27.68
CA ALA A 360 14.22 -26.37 -26.82
C ALA A 360 14.81 -25.66 -25.58
N SER A 361 15.40 -24.48 -25.75
CA SER A 361 15.92 -23.70 -24.62
C SER A 361 14.80 -23.24 -23.68
N THR A 362 13.64 -22.85 -24.21
CA THR A 362 12.47 -22.47 -23.40
C THR A 362 11.94 -23.66 -22.59
N LEU A 363 11.85 -24.85 -23.18
CA LEU A 363 11.46 -26.09 -22.50
C LEU A 363 12.46 -26.49 -21.41
N VAL A 364 13.76 -26.39 -21.68
CA VAL A 364 14.82 -26.69 -20.70
C VAL A 364 14.76 -25.73 -19.51
N ILE A 365 14.55 -24.44 -19.76
CA ILE A 365 14.36 -23.44 -18.71
C ILE A 365 13.12 -23.79 -17.88
N ALA A 366 11.98 -24.11 -18.52
CA ALA A 366 10.75 -24.48 -17.82
C ALA A 366 10.88 -25.76 -16.97
N ALA A 367 11.63 -26.76 -17.46
CA ALA A 367 11.87 -28.01 -16.72
C ALA A 367 12.81 -27.80 -15.52
N LEU A 368 13.88 -27.02 -15.68
CA LEU A 368 14.82 -26.67 -14.60
C LEU A 368 14.20 -25.70 -13.59
N PHE A 369 13.18 -24.96 -13.99
CA PHE A 369 12.53 -23.96 -13.16
C PHE A 369 11.89 -24.55 -11.89
N GLN A 370 11.13 -25.63 -12.03
CA GLN A 370 10.37 -26.24 -10.93
C GLN A 370 11.26 -26.77 -9.77
N PRO A 371 12.33 -27.56 -10.01
CA PRO A 371 13.20 -28.02 -8.93
C PRO A 371 13.99 -26.87 -8.26
N LEU A 372 14.34 -25.85 -9.04
CA LEU A 372 15.16 -24.73 -8.58
C LEU A 372 14.35 -23.75 -7.71
N ARG A 373 13.09 -23.50 -8.08
CA ARG A 373 12.09 -22.81 -7.25
C ARG A 373 11.96 -23.47 -5.88
N HIS A 374 11.83 -24.80 -5.85
CA HIS A 374 11.60 -25.54 -4.61
C HIS A 374 12.82 -25.50 -3.67
N ARG A 375 14.05 -25.52 -4.22
CA ARG A 375 15.28 -25.32 -3.44
C ARG A 375 15.42 -23.90 -2.90
N LEU A 376 15.11 -22.90 -3.71
CA LEU A 376 15.11 -21.50 -3.30
C LEU A 376 14.13 -21.24 -2.16
N GLN A 377 12.89 -21.74 -2.26
CA GLN A 377 11.90 -21.65 -1.17
C GLN A 377 12.42 -22.29 0.13
N LYS A 378 12.98 -23.50 0.07
CA LYS A 378 13.57 -24.15 1.26
C LYS A 378 14.71 -23.36 1.89
N VAL A 379 15.58 -22.75 1.08
CA VAL A 379 16.71 -21.95 1.59
C VAL A 379 16.20 -20.66 2.25
N ILE A 380 15.26 -19.97 1.61
CA ILE A 380 14.65 -18.75 2.15
C ILE A 380 13.88 -19.07 3.43
N ASP A 381 13.04 -20.11 3.44
CA ASP A 381 12.29 -20.53 4.62
C ASP A 381 13.23 -20.89 5.77
N ARG A 382 14.32 -21.60 5.49
CA ARG A 382 15.33 -21.93 6.51
C ARG A 382 16.07 -20.69 7.05
N ARG A 383 16.26 -19.65 6.22
CA ARG A 383 16.99 -18.43 6.60
C ARG A 383 16.10 -17.41 7.31
N PHE A 384 14.84 -17.27 6.91
CA PHE A 384 13.88 -16.29 7.44
C PHE A 384 12.99 -16.85 8.56
N TYR A 385 12.54 -18.11 8.46
CA TYR A 385 11.68 -18.77 9.46
C TYR A 385 12.45 -19.55 10.52
N ARG A 386 13.77 -19.33 10.66
CA ARG A 386 14.59 -20.01 11.68
C ARG A 386 13.97 -19.90 13.08
N ARG A 387 13.33 -18.78 13.42
CA ARG A 387 12.64 -18.58 14.73
C ARG A 387 11.30 -19.31 14.88
N LYS A 388 10.58 -19.64 13.80
CA LYS A 388 9.25 -20.28 13.89
C LYS A 388 9.35 -21.81 13.81
N TYR A 389 10.37 -22.34 13.12
CA TYR A 389 10.63 -23.77 13.06
C TYR A 389 11.17 -24.31 14.39
N ASP A 390 11.93 -23.49 15.13
CA ASP A 390 12.41 -23.86 16.46
C ASP A 390 11.26 -24.01 17.45
N ALA A 391 10.19 -23.19 17.41
CA ALA A 391 9.08 -23.27 18.36
C ALA A 391 8.23 -24.57 18.24
N THR A 392 7.95 -25.04 17.03
CA THR A 392 7.22 -26.31 16.83
C THR A 392 8.11 -27.53 17.09
N LYS A 393 9.42 -27.41 16.83
CA LYS A 393 10.37 -28.48 17.11
C LYS A 393 10.67 -28.57 18.62
N THR A 394 10.80 -27.45 19.33
CA THR A 394 10.90 -27.46 20.79
C THR A 394 9.60 -27.93 21.43
N LEU A 395 8.42 -27.54 20.96
CA LEU A 395 7.15 -28.06 21.50
C LEU A 395 6.95 -29.56 21.28
N THR A 396 7.34 -30.10 20.13
CA THR A 396 7.26 -31.55 19.87
C THR A 396 8.33 -32.33 20.64
N THR A 397 9.54 -31.77 20.79
CA THR A 397 10.59 -32.36 21.63
C THR A 397 10.19 -32.30 23.12
N PHE A 398 9.64 -31.19 23.59
CA PHE A 398 9.13 -31.00 24.95
C PHE A 398 7.92 -31.90 25.24
N SER A 399 6.98 -32.03 24.29
CA SER A 399 5.85 -32.97 24.40
C SER A 399 6.28 -34.44 24.39
N ALA A 400 7.43 -34.75 23.79
CA ALA A 400 8.01 -36.10 23.82
C ALA A 400 8.75 -36.37 25.14
N THR A 401 9.47 -35.38 25.69
CA THR A 401 10.14 -35.47 27.00
C THR A 401 9.13 -35.53 28.15
N LEU A 402 8.04 -34.75 28.10
CA LEU A 402 6.96 -34.74 29.10
C LEU A 402 6.20 -36.06 29.23
N ARG A 403 6.30 -36.96 28.23
CA ARG A 403 5.66 -38.27 28.28
C ARG A 403 6.47 -39.30 29.07
N ASN A 404 7.73 -39.00 29.40
CA ASN A 404 8.67 -39.93 30.02
C ASN A 404 9.21 -39.49 31.39
N GLU A 405 9.12 -38.21 31.77
CA GLU A 405 9.59 -37.76 33.09
C GLU A 405 8.42 -37.67 34.11
N VAL A 406 8.41 -38.62 35.06
CA VAL A 406 7.42 -38.74 36.15
C VAL A 406 7.98 -38.09 37.42
N ASP A 407 8.34 -36.81 37.36
CA ASP A 407 8.70 -36.06 38.57
C ASP A 407 8.28 -34.58 38.48
N LEU A 408 7.29 -34.20 39.29
CA LEU A 408 6.59 -32.91 39.22
C LEU A 408 7.53 -31.71 39.49
N SER A 409 8.61 -31.96 40.22
CA SER A 409 9.65 -30.98 40.58
C SER A 409 10.52 -30.60 39.37
N GLN A 410 11.06 -31.57 38.65
CA GLN A 410 11.89 -31.35 37.46
C GLN A 410 11.09 -30.71 36.32
N LEU A 411 9.84 -31.13 36.17
CA LEU A 411 8.90 -30.62 35.16
C LEU A 411 8.63 -29.13 35.33
N SER A 412 8.56 -28.66 36.59
CA SER A 412 8.34 -27.26 36.92
C SER A 412 9.55 -26.38 36.59
N GLU A 413 10.77 -26.85 36.88
CA GLU A 413 12.01 -26.14 36.56
C GLU A 413 12.26 -26.08 35.05
N GLN A 414 12.01 -27.17 34.34
CA GLN A 414 12.22 -27.26 32.91
C GLN A 414 11.22 -26.39 32.12
N LEU A 415 9.97 -26.29 32.61
CA LEU A 415 8.96 -25.42 32.01
C LEU A 415 9.31 -23.94 32.20
N VAL A 416 9.81 -23.55 33.38
CA VAL A 416 10.30 -22.19 33.63
C VAL A 416 11.53 -21.88 32.76
N ALA A 417 12.47 -22.82 32.63
CA ALA A 417 13.66 -22.65 31.81
C ALA A 417 13.32 -22.47 30.32
N VAL A 418 12.43 -23.28 29.76
CA VAL A 418 12.01 -23.17 28.36
C VAL A 418 11.23 -21.88 28.11
N VAL A 419 10.39 -21.44 29.03
CA VAL A 419 9.68 -20.15 28.94
C VAL A 419 10.67 -18.99 29.00
N HIS A 420 11.67 -19.05 29.88
CA HIS A 420 12.70 -18.03 29.99
C HIS A 420 13.55 -17.94 28.72
N GLU A 421 13.96 -19.07 28.15
CA GLU A 421 14.79 -19.15 26.94
C GLU A 421 14.01 -18.75 25.68
N THR A 422 12.73 -19.12 25.59
CA THR A 422 11.91 -18.88 24.40
C THR A 422 11.32 -17.47 24.34
N LEU A 423 10.93 -16.91 25.49
CA LEU A 423 10.16 -15.67 25.55
C LEU A 423 10.93 -14.48 26.15
N GLN A 424 12.11 -14.70 26.75
CA GLN A 424 12.92 -13.69 27.47
C GLN A 424 12.09 -12.70 28.32
N PRO A 425 11.15 -13.16 29.17
CA PRO A 425 10.37 -12.27 30.01
C PRO A 425 11.23 -11.72 31.16
N THR A 426 10.91 -10.51 31.63
CA THR A 426 11.60 -9.91 32.78
C THR A 426 11.35 -10.65 34.09
N HIS A 427 10.21 -11.35 34.27
CA HIS A 427 9.90 -12.17 35.46
C HIS A 427 9.00 -13.36 35.06
N VAL A 428 9.19 -14.54 35.68
CA VAL A 428 8.32 -15.74 35.55
C VAL A 428 8.02 -16.29 36.94
N SER A 429 6.75 -16.59 37.22
CA SER A 429 6.33 -17.27 38.45
C SER A 429 5.37 -18.40 38.14
N LEU A 430 5.64 -19.60 38.66
CA LEU A 430 4.77 -20.77 38.55
C LEU A 430 4.09 -21.03 39.91
N TRP A 431 2.76 -21.08 39.92
CA TRP A 431 1.97 -21.34 41.12
C TRP A 431 1.36 -22.74 41.02
N LEU A 432 1.79 -23.64 41.91
CA LEU A 432 1.24 -24.98 42.03
C LEU A 432 0.22 -25.00 43.18
N ARG A 433 -0.95 -25.59 42.95
CA ARG A 433 -1.96 -25.78 44.01
C ARG A 433 -1.47 -26.91 44.94
N PRO A 434 -1.33 -26.67 46.25
CA PRO A 434 -1.03 -27.74 47.19
C PRO A 434 -2.15 -28.80 47.16
N PRO A 435 -1.83 -30.10 47.21
CA PRO A 435 -2.85 -31.13 47.31
C PRO A 435 -3.64 -30.92 48.61
N GLU A 436 -4.97 -30.94 48.50
CA GLU A 436 -5.87 -30.88 49.66
C GLU A 436 -5.53 -32.03 50.61
N GLN A 437 -5.05 -31.68 51.81
CA GLN A 437 -4.88 -32.63 52.90
C GLN A 437 -6.27 -33.16 53.27
N THR A 438 -6.60 -34.36 52.79
CA THR A 438 -7.74 -35.15 53.25
C THR A 438 -7.64 -35.23 54.77
N THR A 439 -8.49 -34.47 55.46
CA THR A 439 -8.54 -34.46 56.92
C THR A 439 -8.91 -35.86 57.37
N GLU A 440 -7.97 -36.56 58.00
CA GLU A 440 -8.24 -37.79 58.74
C GLU A 440 -9.39 -37.51 59.70
N ARG A 441 -10.54 -38.11 59.40
CA ARG A 441 -11.73 -38.13 60.23
C ARG A 441 -11.36 -38.92 61.49
N LYS A 442 -10.85 -38.22 62.52
CA LYS A 442 -10.69 -38.75 63.88
C LYS A 442 -12.04 -39.33 64.31
N THR A 443 -12.14 -40.65 64.33
CA THR A 443 -13.22 -41.42 64.93
C THR A 443 -13.30 -41.02 66.40
N ARG A 444 -14.22 -40.12 66.72
CA ARG A 444 -14.55 -39.74 68.09
C ARG A 444 -15.22 -40.96 68.71
N MET A 445 -14.52 -41.65 69.61
CA MET A 445 -15.10 -42.67 70.47
C MET A 445 -16.35 -42.10 71.16
N LEU A 446 -17.45 -42.84 71.08
CA LEU A 446 -18.67 -42.61 71.85
C LEU A 446 -18.35 -42.72 73.35
N PRO A 447 -18.90 -41.85 74.21
CA PRO A 447 -18.90 -42.09 75.65
C PRO A 447 -19.87 -43.24 75.96
N GLN A 448 -19.39 -44.23 76.70
CA GLN A 448 -20.20 -45.20 77.45
C GLN A 448 -21.12 -44.41 78.39
N ILE A 449 -22.43 -44.62 78.20
CA ILE A 449 -23.46 -44.26 79.18
C ILE A 449 -23.57 -45.47 80.10
N ASP A 450 -23.16 -45.31 81.36
CA ASP A 450 -23.61 -46.15 82.46
C ASP A 450 -24.94 -45.57 82.95
N GLU A 451 -26.02 -46.36 82.92
CA GLU A 451 -27.18 -46.22 83.80
C GLU A 451 -27.58 -47.61 84.29
N GLU A 452 -28.00 -47.65 85.56
CA GLU A 452 -28.63 -48.78 86.26
C GLU A 452 -29.86 -49.35 85.53
#